data_AF-A0A0N8JZ07-F1
#
_entry.id   AF-A0A0N8JZ07-F1
#
_cell.length_a   1.000
_cell.length_b   1.000
_cell.length_c   1.000
_cell.angle_alpha   90.00
_cell.angle_beta   90.00
_cell.angle_gamma   90.00
#
_symmetry.space_group_name_H-M   'P 1'
#
loop_
_entity.id
_entity.type
_entity.pdbx_description
1 polymer ?
#
loop_
_entity_poly.entity_id
_entity_poly.type
_entity_poly.pdbx_seq_one_letter_code
_entity_poly.pdbx_strand_id
1 'polypeptide(L)'
;MSYDPALLHTGGHTGYANGAGLGIRETGVVEKLLTSYGFIQCSERQARLFFHCSQYSGNLQELKLGDDVEFEVSSDRRTGKPIAIKLVKIKPKVPEERITGQVVSAVPTHLDGKAAPGQLPTGSVCYERNGEVFYLTYTPEDVEGNAQLDTGDKVSFLMETNEHTGAQSAHNIVLVKKKQQRCQGVVCATKEAFGFIERGDVVKEIFFHYSEFKGDLEALQAGDDVEFTIKERNGKEVATEVRLLPQGTVIFEDVSSDVYEGTVTKVIPKIPNKNQNDPLPGRICIRKNFKDKELPFGDKDTKSKVTLLEGDHVQFNISTDRRDKLERATNIEILPDTFHFTKETREMGVIAAMRDGFGFIKCVDRDARMFFHFSEILEESQLHISDEVEFTVVPDMLSAQRNHAIRIKKLPKGTVSFHTQSEQRFTGVVEKEAFPPISSKSASPSKGKEKDAEEGLIVYEDCGVKMTVPYHAKDLEGCIHPQMGDKVEFSISEVKRTGQQSAVSLKVLNRQVNTKRLLGFVATLKDNFGFIETANHDQEIFFHYSELCSDLDSLELGDTVEYNLSKGKGNKVSAEKVTKVAAVNGIGDDVSTTVYLGKVIRPLRSVDPSQTDYQGLVEVTDD
;
A
#
# COMPACT_ATOMS: atom_id res chain seq x y z
N MET A 1 40.30 -49.49 18.80
CA MET A 1 39.52 -50.73 18.91
C MET A 1 39.58 -51.39 17.54
N SER A 2 40.70 -52.04 17.21
CA SER A 2 40.93 -53.49 17.37
C SER A 2 39.92 -54.33 16.60
N TYR A 3 40.27 -54.57 15.32
CA TYR A 3 39.77 -55.65 14.49
C TYR A 3 40.12 -56.99 15.16
N ASP A 4 39.14 -57.89 15.27
CA ASP A 4 39.35 -59.28 15.68
C ASP A 4 39.13 -60.21 14.46
N PRO A 5 40.21 -60.84 13.94
CA PRO A 5 40.17 -61.85 12.90
C PRO A 5 40.26 -63.25 13.54
N ALA A 6 39.11 -63.80 13.91
CA ALA A 6 38.99 -65.20 14.27
C ALA A 6 37.74 -65.77 13.61
N LEU A 7 37.93 -66.53 12.52
CA LEU A 7 37.21 -67.76 12.16
C LEU A 7 37.80 -68.28 10.84
N LEU A 8 38.95 -68.94 10.98
CA LEU A 8 39.56 -69.77 9.94
C LEU A 8 38.75 -71.07 9.74
N HIS A 9 38.74 -71.49 8.47
CA HIS A 9 38.42 -72.83 7.98
C HIS A 9 38.84 -74.00 8.87
N THR A 10 38.05 -75.08 8.86
CA THR A 10 38.41 -76.40 8.24
C THR A 10 37.37 -77.49 8.56
N GLY A 11 37.17 -78.40 7.59
CA GLY A 11 36.34 -79.60 7.67
C GLY A 11 35.40 -79.69 6.46
N GLY A 12 35.67 -80.40 5.37
CA GLY A 12 36.40 -81.66 5.27
C GLY A 12 35.48 -82.83 5.62
N HIS A 13 34.46 -83.10 4.80
CA HIS A 13 33.70 -84.36 4.87
C HIS A 13 33.43 -84.94 3.48
N THR A 14 34.28 -85.88 3.11
CA THR A 14 33.92 -87.07 2.36
C THR A 14 32.90 -87.88 3.17
N GLY A 15 31.82 -88.33 2.51
CA GLY A 15 30.78 -89.12 3.15
C GLY A 15 29.86 -89.73 2.10
N TYR A 16 30.29 -90.85 1.52
CA TYR A 16 29.39 -91.78 0.86
C TYR A 16 28.42 -92.35 1.91
N ALA A 17 27.11 -92.20 1.68
CA ALA A 17 26.10 -92.98 2.37
C ALA A 17 24.93 -93.28 1.43
N ASN A 18 24.74 -94.57 1.17
CA ASN A 18 23.57 -95.17 0.54
C ASN A 18 22.31 -94.96 1.41
N GLY A 19 21.17 -94.64 0.79
CA GLY A 19 19.84 -94.99 1.33
C GLY A 19 18.73 -93.95 1.12
N ALA A 20 17.89 -94.18 0.09
CA ALA A 20 16.48 -93.76 -0.04
C ALA A 20 16.13 -92.26 -0.23
N GLY A 21 16.30 -91.77 -1.47
CA GLY A 21 15.14 -91.51 -2.34
C GLY A 21 14.31 -90.24 -2.19
N LEU A 22 14.91 -89.06 -2.06
CA LEU A 22 14.39 -87.85 -2.75
C LEU A 22 15.13 -87.82 -4.10
N GLY A 23 14.42 -88.05 -5.20
CA GLY A 23 15.04 -88.20 -6.53
C GLY A 23 15.81 -86.95 -6.91
N ILE A 24 17.14 -87.00 -6.81
CA ILE A 24 18.03 -85.95 -7.29
C ILE A 24 17.78 -85.86 -8.79
N ARG A 25 17.29 -84.70 -9.23
CA ARG A 25 17.09 -84.41 -10.64
C ARG A 25 18.41 -83.92 -11.22
N GLU A 26 18.82 -84.52 -12.33
CA GLU A 26 19.99 -84.15 -13.11
C GLU A 26 19.54 -83.41 -14.38
N THR A 27 20.40 -82.57 -14.92
CA THR A 27 20.20 -81.90 -16.21
C THR A 27 21.09 -82.50 -17.29
N GLY A 28 20.64 -82.43 -18.54
CA GLY A 28 21.38 -82.95 -19.69
C GLY A 28 20.75 -82.56 -21.01
N VAL A 29 21.43 -82.89 -22.10
CA VAL A 29 21.00 -82.58 -23.47
C VAL A 29 20.60 -83.86 -24.18
N VAL A 30 19.48 -83.85 -24.92
CA VAL A 30 19.07 -84.97 -25.77
C VAL A 30 20.08 -85.16 -26.91
N GLU A 31 21.01 -86.09 -26.72
CA GLU A 31 22.09 -86.41 -27.66
C GLU A 31 21.57 -87.24 -28.84
N LYS A 32 20.63 -88.16 -28.58
CA LYS A 32 20.03 -89.01 -29.61
C LYS A 32 18.56 -89.29 -29.29
N LEU A 33 17.70 -89.25 -30.30
CA LEU A 33 16.27 -89.51 -30.18
C LEU A 33 15.83 -90.42 -31.33
N LEU A 34 15.19 -91.53 -30.99
CA LEU A 34 14.62 -92.51 -31.90
C LEU A 34 13.13 -92.69 -31.58
N THR A 35 12.42 -93.46 -32.39
CA THR A 35 10.95 -93.59 -32.34
C THR A 35 10.40 -93.97 -30.95
N SER A 36 11.12 -94.80 -30.18
CA SER A 36 10.65 -95.30 -28.87
C SER A 36 11.60 -95.02 -27.70
N TYR A 37 12.81 -94.51 -27.95
CA TYR A 37 13.80 -94.25 -26.91
C TYR A 37 14.81 -93.18 -27.34
N GLY A 38 15.60 -92.68 -26.39
CA GLY A 38 16.69 -91.76 -26.66
C GLY A 38 17.85 -91.91 -25.68
N PHE A 39 18.85 -91.05 -25.87
CA PHE A 39 20.00 -90.91 -24.99
C PHE A 39 20.18 -89.45 -24.61
N ILE A 40 20.45 -89.22 -23.33
CA ILE A 40 20.80 -87.92 -22.76
C ILE A 40 22.28 -87.93 -22.40
N GLN A 41 22.98 -86.89 -22.84
CA GLN A 41 24.31 -86.58 -22.35
C GLN A 41 24.15 -85.71 -21.08
N CYS A 42 24.60 -86.20 -19.93
CA CYS A 42 24.47 -85.47 -18.67
C CYS A 42 25.34 -84.20 -18.70
N SER A 43 24.83 -83.10 -18.15
CA SER A 43 25.55 -81.83 -18.08
C SER A 43 26.60 -81.81 -16.96
N GLU A 44 26.30 -82.46 -15.83
CA GLU A 44 27.14 -82.41 -14.62
C GLU A 44 28.20 -83.50 -14.58
N ARG A 45 28.14 -84.48 -15.48
CA ARG A 45 29.07 -85.62 -15.53
C ARG A 45 29.20 -86.17 -16.94
N GLN A 46 30.35 -86.78 -17.24
CA GLN A 46 30.58 -87.49 -18.51
C GLN A 46 29.86 -88.85 -18.52
N ALA A 47 28.54 -88.84 -18.36
CA ALA A 47 27.70 -90.02 -18.41
C ALA A 47 26.62 -89.86 -19.50
N ARG A 48 26.37 -90.95 -20.22
CA ARG A 48 25.37 -91.04 -21.26
C ARG A 48 24.28 -92.00 -20.81
N LEU A 49 23.07 -91.47 -20.63
CA LEU A 49 21.96 -92.22 -20.04
C LEU A 49 20.91 -92.53 -21.08
N PHE A 50 20.42 -93.76 -21.06
CA PHE A 50 19.29 -94.19 -21.87
C PHE A 50 17.98 -93.73 -21.22
N PHE A 51 17.00 -93.31 -22.02
CA PHE A 51 15.62 -93.13 -21.58
C PHE A 51 14.65 -93.74 -22.58
N HIS A 52 13.52 -94.22 -22.08
CA HIS A 52 12.41 -94.62 -22.92
C HIS A 52 11.51 -93.41 -23.17
N CYS A 53 10.97 -93.23 -24.38
CA CYS A 53 10.13 -92.06 -24.70
C CYS A 53 8.91 -91.93 -23.75
N SER A 54 8.39 -93.03 -23.20
CA SER A 54 7.32 -92.99 -22.19
C SER A 54 7.72 -92.34 -20.86
N GLN A 55 9.01 -92.11 -20.62
CA GLN A 55 9.51 -91.42 -19.44
C GLN A 55 9.49 -89.90 -19.62
N TYR A 56 9.25 -89.39 -20.83
CA TYR A 56 9.04 -87.97 -21.07
C TYR A 56 7.63 -87.57 -20.67
N SER A 57 7.51 -86.62 -19.74
CA SER A 57 6.24 -86.16 -19.19
C SER A 57 5.52 -85.11 -20.05
N GLY A 58 6.03 -84.81 -21.25
CA GLY A 58 5.44 -83.86 -22.20
C GLY A 58 5.04 -84.48 -23.53
N ASN A 59 4.65 -83.64 -24.49
CA ASN A 59 4.33 -84.07 -25.85
C ASN A 59 5.60 -84.48 -26.61
N LEU A 60 5.73 -85.77 -26.95
CA LEU A 60 6.90 -86.31 -27.64
C LEU A 60 7.20 -85.62 -29.00
N GLN A 61 6.22 -84.99 -29.65
CA GLN A 61 6.44 -84.24 -30.89
C GLN A 61 7.25 -82.96 -30.67
N GLU A 62 7.32 -82.47 -29.42
CA GLU A 62 8.02 -81.24 -29.04
C GLU A 62 9.45 -81.49 -28.55
N LEU A 63 9.81 -82.77 -28.30
CA LEU A 63 11.16 -83.17 -27.91
C LEU A 63 12.02 -83.41 -29.15
N LYS A 64 13.16 -82.75 -29.23
CA LYS A 64 14.08 -82.78 -30.36
C LYS A 64 15.51 -83.05 -29.90
N LEU A 65 16.35 -83.47 -30.84
CA LEU A 65 17.80 -83.53 -30.63
C LEU A 65 18.32 -82.15 -30.25
N GLY A 66 19.15 -82.09 -29.20
CA GLY A 66 19.71 -80.86 -28.68
C GLY A 66 18.86 -80.13 -27.63
N ASP A 67 17.68 -80.63 -27.29
CA ASP A 67 16.88 -80.04 -26.21
C ASP A 67 17.51 -80.29 -24.83
N ASP A 68 17.53 -79.26 -24.00
CA ASP A 68 17.84 -79.38 -22.57
C ASP A 68 16.69 -80.05 -21.84
N VAL A 69 17.01 -81.05 -21.02
CA VAL A 69 16.05 -81.84 -20.24
C VAL A 69 16.51 -82.01 -18.81
N GLU A 70 15.54 -82.08 -17.91
CA GLU A 70 15.72 -82.39 -16.50
C GLU A 70 15.09 -83.75 -16.21
N PHE A 71 15.82 -84.65 -15.56
CA PHE A 71 15.42 -86.05 -15.38
C PHE A 71 15.86 -86.60 -14.03
N GLU A 72 15.20 -87.66 -13.56
CA GLU A 72 15.68 -88.45 -12.42
C GLU A 72 16.47 -89.66 -12.92
N VAL A 73 17.47 -90.12 -12.16
CA VAL A 73 18.23 -91.32 -12.51
C VAL A 73 17.73 -92.51 -11.70
N SER A 74 17.44 -93.60 -12.39
CA SER A 74 17.06 -94.88 -11.79
C SER A 74 17.86 -96.02 -12.42
N SER A 75 17.81 -97.21 -11.81
CA SER A 75 18.49 -98.40 -12.35
C SER A 75 17.51 -99.26 -13.13
N ASP A 76 17.88 -99.65 -14.35
CA ASP A 76 17.10 -100.58 -15.17
C ASP A 76 16.95 -101.93 -14.44
N ARG A 77 15.70 -102.39 -14.24
CA ARG A 77 15.41 -103.58 -13.42
C ARG A 77 15.97 -104.88 -14.00
N ARG A 78 16.29 -104.91 -15.30
CA ARG A 78 16.79 -106.10 -16.00
C ARG A 78 18.32 -106.15 -16.06
N THR A 79 18.97 -105.00 -16.24
CA THR A 79 20.41 -104.92 -16.50
C THR A 79 21.21 -104.20 -15.41
N GLY A 80 20.55 -103.58 -14.44
CA GLY A 80 21.17 -102.77 -13.39
C GLY A 80 21.81 -101.47 -13.89
N LYS A 81 21.72 -101.16 -15.19
CA LYS A 81 22.34 -99.97 -15.78
C LYS A 81 21.55 -98.70 -15.42
N PRO A 82 22.22 -97.56 -15.18
CA PRO A 82 21.54 -96.31 -14.92
C PRO A 82 20.78 -95.83 -16.17
N ILE A 83 19.53 -95.43 -15.98
CA ILE A 83 18.61 -94.89 -16.99
C ILE A 83 17.98 -93.60 -16.49
N ALA A 84 17.65 -92.69 -17.41
CA ALA A 84 16.92 -91.47 -17.11
C ALA A 84 15.41 -91.75 -17.16
N ILE A 85 14.70 -91.30 -16.12
CA ILE A 85 13.25 -91.44 -15.94
C ILE A 85 12.64 -90.06 -15.61
N LYS A 86 11.31 -89.92 -15.79
CA LYS A 86 10.59 -88.65 -15.55
C LYS A 86 11.25 -87.40 -16.17
N LEU A 87 11.53 -87.49 -17.47
CA LEU A 87 12.13 -86.40 -18.24
C LEU A 87 11.13 -85.26 -18.43
N VAL A 88 11.60 -84.04 -18.23
CA VAL A 88 10.88 -82.80 -18.55
C VAL A 88 11.80 -81.92 -19.38
N LYS A 89 11.28 -81.30 -20.44
CA LYS A 89 12.03 -80.37 -21.28
C LYS A 89 12.21 -79.05 -20.53
N ILE A 90 13.45 -78.59 -20.41
CA ILE A 90 13.79 -77.30 -19.83
C ILE A 90 13.49 -76.24 -20.89
N LYS A 91 12.55 -75.34 -20.58
CA LYS A 91 12.31 -74.17 -21.44
C LYS A 91 13.46 -73.18 -21.19
N PRO A 92 14.10 -72.63 -22.24
CA PRO A 92 15.09 -71.58 -22.05
C PRO A 92 14.45 -70.39 -21.33
N LYS A 93 15.04 -69.94 -20.23
CA LYS A 93 14.69 -68.65 -19.61
C LYS A 93 15.05 -67.56 -20.61
N VAL A 94 14.05 -67.04 -21.30
CA VAL A 94 14.20 -65.82 -22.10
C VAL A 94 14.62 -64.72 -21.11
N PRO A 95 15.63 -63.88 -21.41
CA PRO A 95 15.92 -62.73 -20.56
C PRO A 95 14.64 -61.91 -20.41
N GLU A 96 14.15 -61.77 -19.18
CA GLU A 96 12.93 -61.01 -18.94
C GLU A 96 13.19 -59.56 -19.33
N GLU A 97 12.43 -59.06 -20.31
CA GLU A 97 12.57 -57.71 -20.84
C GLU A 97 12.10 -56.72 -19.76
N ARG A 98 13.04 -55.92 -19.22
CA ARG A 98 12.72 -54.85 -18.29
C ARG A 98 11.91 -53.76 -19.00
N ILE A 99 10.71 -53.50 -18.48
CA ILE A 99 9.82 -52.46 -18.96
C ILE A 99 10.23 -51.13 -18.32
N THR A 100 10.25 -50.06 -19.10
CA THR A 100 10.44 -48.70 -18.59
C THR A 100 9.08 -48.05 -18.38
N GLY A 101 8.89 -47.42 -17.23
CA GLY A 101 7.64 -46.78 -16.88
C GLY A 101 7.80 -45.62 -15.91
N GLN A 102 6.69 -45.19 -15.33
CA GLN A 102 6.61 -44.06 -14.41
C GLN A 102 5.75 -44.39 -13.19
N VAL A 103 6.14 -43.93 -12.01
CA VAL A 103 5.33 -44.08 -10.79
C VAL A 103 4.12 -43.16 -10.88
N VAL A 104 2.92 -43.72 -10.73
CA VAL A 104 1.65 -42.97 -10.74
C VAL A 104 1.17 -42.72 -9.31
N SER A 105 1.38 -43.70 -8.43
CA SER A 105 1.06 -43.62 -7.02
C SER A 105 2.20 -44.26 -6.22
N ALA A 106 2.82 -43.47 -5.35
CA ALA A 106 3.80 -43.98 -4.39
C ALA A 106 3.10 -44.78 -3.27
N VAL A 107 3.78 -45.78 -2.70
CA VAL A 107 3.25 -46.49 -1.54
C VAL A 107 3.16 -45.51 -0.36
N PRO A 108 2.00 -45.37 0.32
CA PRO A 108 1.87 -44.49 1.47
C PRO A 108 2.83 -44.87 2.59
N THR A 109 3.70 -43.95 3.00
CA THR A 109 4.64 -44.12 4.13
C THR A 109 3.98 -43.94 5.50
N HIS A 110 2.76 -43.40 5.55
CA HIS A 110 1.98 -43.19 6.76
C HIS A 110 0.61 -43.86 6.60
N LEU A 111 0.29 -44.84 7.46
CA LEU A 111 -1.03 -45.48 7.51
C LEU A 111 -2.03 -44.53 8.16
N ASP A 112 -2.48 -43.50 7.44
CA ASP A 112 -3.59 -42.66 7.89
C ASP A 112 -4.92 -43.41 7.72
N GLY A 113 -5.20 -44.37 8.61
CA GLY A 113 -6.53 -44.85 9.03
C GLY A 113 -7.59 -45.23 7.98
N LYS A 114 -7.28 -45.22 6.67
CA LYS A 114 -8.22 -45.41 5.56
C LYS A 114 -7.98 -46.69 4.77
N ALA A 115 -7.09 -47.57 5.22
CA ALA A 115 -6.93 -48.90 4.64
C ALA A 115 -7.98 -49.86 5.22
N ALA A 116 -8.67 -50.59 4.35
CA ALA A 116 -9.53 -51.69 4.78
C ALA A 116 -8.69 -52.75 5.53
N PRO A 117 -9.20 -53.36 6.61
CA PRO A 117 -8.42 -54.31 7.40
C PRO A 117 -8.01 -55.51 6.54
N GLY A 118 -6.70 -55.67 6.33
CA GLY A 118 -6.09 -56.83 5.64
C GLY A 118 -5.43 -56.56 4.29
N GLN A 119 -5.44 -55.33 3.74
CA GLN A 119 -4.69 -55.00 2.52
C GLN A 119 -3.36 -54.32 2.85
N LEU A 120 -2.25 -54.91 2.37
CA LEU A 120 -0.93 -54.28 2.36
C LEU A 120 -0.98 -52.99 1.52
N PRO A 121 -0.32 -51.89 1.93
CA PRO A 121 -0.30 -50.67 1.14
C PRO A 121 0.43 -50.90 -0.18
N THR A 122 -0.25 -50.64 -1.30
CA THR A 122 0.28 -50.81 -2.65
C THR A 122 0.47 -49.45 -3.34
N GLY A 123 1.49 -49.35 -4.19
CA GLY A 123 1.66 -48.27 -5.14
C GLY A 123 1.29 -48.73 -6.55
N SER A 124 1.35 -47.80 -7.52
CA SER A 124 1.11 -48.10 -8.94
C SER A 124 2.15 -47.46 -9.84
N VAL A 125 2.61 -48.21 -10.83
CA VAL A 125 3.42 -47.74 -11.95
C VAL A 125 2.64 -47.83 -13.25
N CYS A 126 2.98 -47.02 -14.24
CA CYS A 126 2.46 -47.15 -15.59
C CYS A 126 3.56 -47.34 -16.61
N TYR A 127 3.22 -47.95 -17.74
CA TYR A 127 4.07 -48.04 -18.92
C TYR A 127 3.22 -47.93 -20.18
N GLU A 128 3.84 -47.52 -21.28
CA GLU A 128 3.18 -47.41 -22.58
C GLU A 128 3.60 -48.56 -23.49
N ARG A 129 2.63 -49.19 -24.15
CA ARG A 129 2.89 -50.18 -25.21
C ARG A 129 1.89 -49.97 -26.32
N ASN A 130 2.36 -49.81 -27.56
CA ASN A 130 1.52 -49.57 -28.74
C ASN A 130 0.58 -48.35 -28.63
N GLY A 131 0.99 -47.29 -27.90
CA GLY A 131 0.16 -46.09 -27.69
C GLY A 131 -0.89 -46.22 -26.58
N GLU A 132 -0.98 -47.38 -25.93
CA GLU A 132 -1.86 -47.60 -24.78
C GLU A 132 -1.06 -47.56 -23.47
N VAL A 133 -1.63 -46.92 -22.45
CA VAL A 133 -1.02 -46.81 -21.11
C VAL A 133 -1.62 -47.89 -20.21
N PHE A 134 -0.75 -48.75 -19.68
CA PHE A 134 -1.09 -49.82 -18.76
C PHE A 134 -0.64 -49.45 -17.34
N TYR A 135 -1.36 -49.93 -16.33
CA TYR A 135 -1.08 -49.68 -14.92
C TYR A 135 -0.84 -51.01 -14.21
N LEU A 136 0.23 -51.10 -13.44
CA LEU A 136 0.57 -52.26 -12.62
C LEU A 136 0.73 -51.82 -11.17
N THR A 137 0.20 -52.64 -10.26
CA THR A 137 0.38 -52.45 -8.83
C THR A 137 1.73 -53.02 -8.38
N TYR A 138 2.28 -52.44 -7.31
CA TYR A 138 3.47 -52.95 -6.64
C TYR A 138 3.38 -52.72 -5.12
N THR A 139 4.18 -53.47 -4.37
CA THR A 139 4.34 -53.38 -2.92
C THR A 139 5.74 -52.84 -2.57
N PRO A 140 6.00 -52.41 -1.32
CA PRO A 140 7.34 -51.99 -0.92
C PRO A 140 8.44 -53.04 -1.16
N GLU A 141 8.10 -54.34 -1.09
CA GLU A 141 9.05 -55.45 -1.29
C GLU A 141 9.48 -55.59 -2.76
N ASP A 142 8.69 -55.04 -3.68
CA ASP A 142 8.97 -55.06 -5.11
C ASP A 142 10.04 -54.03 -5.53
N VAL A 143 10.45 -53.12 -4.64
CA VAL A 143 11.40 -52.04 -4.95
C VAL A 143 12.83 -52.44 -4.59
N GLU A 144 13.71 -52.48 -5.60
CA GLU A 144 15.10 -52.87 -5.43
C GLU A 144 15.84 -51.84 -4.54
N GLY A 145 16.54 -52.33 -3.51
CA GLY A 145 17.33 -51.50 -2.60
C GLY A 145 16.52 -50.62 -1.64
N ASN A 146 15.21 -50.88 -1.45
CA ASN A 146 14.31 -50.08 -0.61
C ASN A 146 14.34 -48.58 -0.95
N ALA A 147 14.52 -48.24 -2.23
CA ALA A 147 14.49 -46.85 -2.68
C ALA A 147 13.10 -46.24 -2.46
N GLN A 148 13.03 -45.03 -1.92
CA GLN A 148 11.75 -44.31 -1.79
C GLN A 148 11.34 -43.75 -3.15
N LEU A 149 10.23 -44.26 -3.70
CA LEU A 149 9.66 -43.80 -4.97
C LEU A 149 8.64 -42.68 -4.74
N ASP A 150 8.71 -41.61 -5.54
CA ASP A 150 7.74 -40.52 -5.56
C ASP A 150 6.90 -40.56 -6.85
N THR A 151 5.68 -40.04 -6.79
CA THR A 151 4.82 -39.92 -7.97
C THR A 151 5.50 -39.12 -9.09
N GLY A 152 5.70 -39.79 -10.22
CA GLY A 152 6.30 -39.29 -11.43
C GLY A 152 7.77 -39.66 -11.62
N ASP A 153 8.37 -40.41 -10.69
CA ASP A 153 9.70 -41.01 -10.86
C ASP A 153 9.70 -41.96 -12.07
N LYS A 154 10.75 -41.91 -12.90
CA LYS A 154 10.95 -42.90 -13.96
C LYS A 154 11.59 -44.14 -13.36
N VAL A 155 11.00 -45.29 -13.65
CA VAL A 155 11.39 -46.58 -13.10
C VAL A 155 11.55 -47.60 -14.20
N SER A 156 12.28 -48.66 -13.91
CA SER A 156 12.39 -49.85 -14.74
C SER A 156 12.01 -51.06 -13.91
N PHE A 157 11.14 -51.92 -14.41
CA PHE A 157 10.58 -53.03 -13.65
C PHE A 157 10.34 -54.24 -14.55
N LEU A 158 10.01 -55.37 -13.91
CA LEU A 158 9.59 -56.58 -14.58
C LEU A 158 8.10 -56.79 -14.32
N MET A 159 7.38 -57.35 -15.29
CA MET A 159 5.96 -57.64 -15.17
C MET A 159 5.78 -59.11 -14.81
N GLU A 160 5.19 -59.36 -13.64
CA GLU A 160 4.82 -60.71 -13.22
C GLU A 160 3.31 -60.89 -13.41
N THR A 161 2.93 -62.07 -13.90
CA THR A 161 1.51 -62.47 -13.99
C THR A 161 1.28 -63.58 -12.98
N ASN A 162 0.38 -63.34 -12.03
CA ASN A 162 -0.02 -64.36 -11.09
C ASN A 162 -0.79 -65.46 -11.82
N GLU A 163 -0.22 -66.67 -11.91
CA GLU A 163 -0.79 -67.79 -12.66
C GLU A 163 -2.18 -68.24 -12.16
N HIS A 164 -2.54 -67.93 -10.90
CA HIS A 164 -3.79 -68.35 -10.30
C HIS A 164 -4.92 -67.34 -10.50
N THR A 165 -4.60 -66.04 -10.54
CA THR A 165 -5.59 -64.96 -10.63
C THR A 165 -5.59 -64.24 -11.98
N GLY A 166 -4.53 -64.43 -12.78
CA GLY A 166 -4.27 -63.66 -14.00
C GLY A 166 -3.91 -62.19 -13.76
N ALA A 167 -3.79 -61.76 -12.49
CA ALA A 167 -3.44 -60.39 -12.15
C ALA A 167 -1.97 -60.10 -12.50
N GLN A 168 -1.73 -58.91 -13.06
CA GLN A 168 -0.38 -58.46 -13.42
C GLN A 168 0.11 -57.42 -12.40
N SER A 169 1.35 -57.57 -11.96
CA SER A 169 2.03 -56.66 -11.03
C SER A 169 3.43 -56.31 -11.53
N ALA A 170 3.97 -55.20 -11.01
CA ALA A 170 5.35 -54.82 -11.25
C ALA A 170 6.23 -55.31 -10.10
N HIS A 171 7.32 -55.99 -10.42
CA HIS A 171 8.32 -56.45 -9.46
C HIS A 171 9.73 -56.01 -9.88
N ASN A 172 10.68 -56.10 -8.96
CA ASN A 172 12.08 -55.73 -9.17
C ASN A 172 12.25 -54.30 -9.75
N ILE A 173 11.51 -53.36 -9.15
CA ILE A 173 11.41 -51.97 -9.57
C ILE A 173 12.70 -51.24 -9.19
N VAL A 174 13.37 -50.72 -10.20
CA VAL A 174 14.58 -49.92 -10.09
C VAL A 174 14.25 -48.48 -10.43
N LEU A 175 14.60 -47.57 -9.52
CA LEU A 175 14.56 -46.13 -9.80
C LEU A 175 15.56 -45.77 -10.90
N VAL A 176 15.07 -45.34 -12.06
CA VAL A 176 15.90 -44.93 -13.19
C VAL A 176 16.23 -43.44 -13.11
N LYS A 177 15.23 -42.61 -12.80
CA LYS A 177 15.40 -41.16 -12.65
C LYS A 177 14.34 -40.59 -11.72
N LYS A 178 14.78 -39.95 -10.64
CA LYS A 178 13.91 -39.12 -9.78
C LYS A 178 13.26 -38.00 -10.59
N LYS A 179 11.98 -37.77 -10.36
CA LYS A 179 11.29 -36.56 -10.80
C LYS A 179 11.96 -35.38 -10.11
N GLN A 180 12.45 -34.43 -10.89
CA GLN A 180 13.00 -33.21 -10.33
C GLN A 180 11.84 -32.38 -9.78
N GLN A 181 11.85 -32.17 -8.46
CA GLN A 181 10.91 -31.29 -7.81
C GLN A 181 11.18 -29.86 -8.28
N ARG A 182 10.15 -29.20 -8.81
CA ARG A 182 10.24 -27.80 -9.21
C ARG A 182 9.83 -26.93 -8.02
N CYS A 183 10.64 -25.94 -7.76
CA CYS A 183 10.38 -24.88 -6.81
C CYS A 183 9.85 -23.67 -7.56
N GLN A 184 9.12 -22.82 -6.85
CA GLN A 184 8.65 -21.55 -7.34
C GLN A 184 9.35 -20.42 -6.59
N GLY A 185 9.40 -19.23 -7.16
CA GLY A 185 9.98 -18.06 -6.54
C GLY A 185 9.76 -16.81 -7.39
N VAL A 186 10.25 -15.69 -6.88
CA VAL A 186 10.17 -14.39 -7.58
C VAL A 186 11.58 -13.87 -7.81
N VAL A 187 11.87 -13.40 -9.01
CA VAL A 187 13.18 -12.81 -9.34
C VAL A 187 13.36 -11.53 -8.53
N CYS A 188 14.26 -11.50 -7.54
CA CYS A 188 14.48 -10.32 -6.71
C CYS A 188 15.54 -9.38 -7.29
N ALA A 189 16.50 -9.90 -8.06
CA ALA A 189 17.53 -9.10 -8.70
C ALA A 189 18.02 -9.73 -10.01
N THR A 190 18.15 -8.89 -11.03
CA THR A 190 18.78 -9.20 -12.32
C THR A 190 20.08 -8.40 -12.45
N LYS A 191 21.15 -9.03 -12.95
CA LYS A 191 22.46 -8.40 -13.20
C LYS A 191 22.89 -8.67 -14.65
N GLU A 192 24.17 -8.50 -14.99
CA GLU A 192 24.62 -8.63 -16.39
C GLU A 192 24.57 -10.08 -16.93
N ALA A 193 24.86 -11.09 -16.10
CA ALA A 193 24.95 -12.49 -16.55
C ALA A 193 24.24 -13.51 -15.62
N PHE A 194 23.66 -13.03 -14.53
CA PHE A 194 23.06 -13.87 -13.49
C PHE A 194 21.99 -13.09 -12.74
N GLY A 195 21.20 -13.80 -11.94
CA GLY A 195 20.23 -13.20 -11.05
C GLY A 195 20.04 -13.99 -9.76
N PHE A 196 19.16 -13.46 -8.92
CA PHE A 196 18.72 -14.09 -7.69
C PHE A 196 17.21 -14.23 -7.70
N ILE A 197 16.74 -15.38 -7.21
CA ILE A 197 15.33 -15.70 -7.06
C ILE A 197 15.05 -15.82 -5.56
N GLU A 198 14.11 -15.06 -5.04
CA GLU A 198 13.55 -15.29 -3.72
C GLU A 198 12.70 -16.56 -3.75
N ARG A 199 13.07 -17.55 -2.92
CA ARG A 199 12.42 -18.87 -2.94
C ARG A 199 11.04 -18.84 -2.29
N GLY A 200 10.08 -19.51 -2.91
CA GLY A 200 8.71 -19.67 -2.40
C GLY A 200 8.57 -20.72 -1.29
N ASP A 201 9.55 -21.61 -1.13
CA ASP A 201 9.53 -22.69 -0.14
C ASP A 201 10.31 -22.37 1.15
N VAL A 202 11.30 -21.48 1.09
CA VAL A 202 12.13 -21.07 2.24
C VAL A 202 12.51 -19.60 2.13
N VAL A 203 12.72 -18.92 3.26
CA VAL A 203 13.12 -17.50 3.31
C VAL A 203 14.61 -17.34 2.98
N LYS A 204 14.98 -17.65 1.74
CA LYS A 204 16.34 -17.53 1.20
C LYS A 204 16.29 -17.21 -0.29
N GLU A 205 17.29 -16.47 -0.75
CA GLU A 205 17.52 -16.28 -2.17
C GLU A 205 18.34 -17.45 -2.75
N ILE A 206 18.10 -17.78 -4.01
CA ILE A 206 18.89 -18.73 -4.78
C ILE A 206 19.45 -18.09 -6.04
N PHE A 207 20.72 -18.39 -6.31
CA PHE A 207 21.43 -17.90 -7.48
C PHE A 207 21.04 -18.68 -8.73
N PHE A 208 20.88 -18.01 -9.87
CA PHE A 208 20.81 -18.64 -11.18
C PHE A 208 21.68 -17.90 -12.20
N HIS A 209 22.22 -18.64 -13.17
CA HIS A 209 22.93 -18.07 -14.30
C HIS A 209 21.97 -17.91 -15.50
N TYR A 210 22.16 -16.91 -16.34
CA TYR A 210 21.28 -16.64 -17.49
C TYR A 210 21.17 -17.79 -18.50
N SER A 211 22.20 -18.64 -18.60
CA SER A 211 22.14 -19.88 -19.39
C SER A 211 21.11 -20.91 -18.89
N GLU A 212 20.70 -20.81 -17.63
CA GLU A 212 19.69 -21.70 -17.04
C GLU A 212 18.27 -21.24 -17.33
N PHE A 213 18.09 -19.98 -17.75
CA PHE A 213 16.79 -19.45 -18.11
C PHE A 213 16.32 -20.02 -19.46
N LYS A 214 15.10 -20.53 -19.48
CA LYS A 214 14.45 -21.17 -20.64
C LYS A 214 13.38 -20.24 -21.20
N GLY A 215 13.83 -19.13 -21.77
CA GLY A 215 12.96 -18.10 -22.34
C GLY A 215 13.78 -16.97 -22.96
N ASP A 216 13.09 -15.91 -23.35
CA ASP A 216 13.72 -14.68 -23.84
C ASP A 216 14.24 -13.83 -22.66
N LEU A 217 15.55 -13.61 -22.62
CA LEU A 217 16.20 -12.87 -21.53
C LEU A 217 15.77 -11.41 -21.46
N GLU A 218 15.35 -10.80 -22.58
CA GLU A 218 14.84 -9.43 -22.58
C GLU A 218 13.50 -9.30 -21.85
N ALA A 219 12.76 -10.41 -21.74
CA ALA A 219 11.49 -10.46 -21.02
C ALA A 219 11.64 -10.66 -19.50
N LEU A 220 12.84 -11.03 -19.01
CA LEU A 220 13.05 -11.35 -17.59
C LEU A 220 13.38 -10.09 -16.78
N GLN A 221 12.54 -9.79 -15.78
CA GLN A 221 12.64 -8.61 -14.93
C GLN A 221 12.57 -8.97 -13.44
N ALA A 222 13.03 -8.04 -12.59
CA ALA A 222 12.83 -8.17 -11.15
C ALA A 222 11.33 -8.01 -10.82
N GLY A 223 10.80 -8.94 -10.03
CA GLY A 223 9.37 -9.08 -9.74
C GLY A 223 8.67 -10.19 -10.53
N ASP A 224 9.36 -10.85 -11.47
CA ASP A 224 8.77 -11.95 -12.23
C ASP A 224 8.66 -13.24 -11.43
N ASP A 225 7.49 -13.86 -11.52
CA ASP A 225 7.24 -15.20 -10.98
C ASP A 225 7.91 -16.25 -11.85
N VAL A 226 8.64 -17.17 -11.24
CA VAL A 226 9.39 -18.22 -11.94
C VAL A 226 9.27 -19.57 -11.26
N GLU A 227 9.41 -20.63 -12.06
CA GLU A 227 9.62 -22.00 -11.60
C GLU A 227 10.98 -22.53 -12.06
N PHE A 228 11.65 -23.29 -11.19
CA PHE A 228 13.01 -23.77 -11.41
C PHE A 228 13.26 -25.10 -10.69
N THR A 229 14.34 -25.79 -11.02
CA THR A 229 14.84 -26.95 -10.27
C THR A 229 16.05 -26.55 -9.46
N ILE A 230 16.23 -27.15 -8.28
CA ILE A 230 17.42 -26.90 -7.45
C ILE A 230 18.46 -27.98 -7.74
N LYS A 231 19.70 -27.56 -7.98
CA LYS A 231 20.86 -28.46 -8.09
C LYS A 231 22.01 -27.96 -7.23
N GLU A 232 22.79 -28.89 -6.70
CA GLU A 232 24.01 -28.58 -5.97
C GLU A 232 25.20 -28.46 -6.94
N ARG A 233 25.93 -27.35 -6.86
CA ARG A 233 27.15 -27.09 -7.63
C ARG A 233 28.21 -26.54 -6.70
N ASN A 234 29.32 -27.26 -6.54
CA ASN A 234 30.43 -26.88 -5.65
C ASN A 234 30.00 -26.61 -4.19
N GLY A 235 29.09 -27.42 -3.65
CA GLY A 235 28.58 -27.25 -2.28
C GLY A 235 27.57 -26.10 -2.11
N LYS A 236 27.05 -25.52 -3.20
CA LYS A 236 26.03 -24.48 -3.18
C LYS A 236 24.82 -24.88 -4.01
N GLU A 237 23.63 -24.62 -3.47
CA GLU A 237 22.38 -24.74 -4.21
C GLU A 237 22.27 -23.63 -5.25
N VAL A 238 21.98 -24.00 -6.50
CA VAL A 238 21.73 -23.09 -7.61
C VAL A 238 20.44 -23.48 -8.31
N ALA A 239 19.72 -22.48 -8.82
CA ALA A 239 18.52 -22.68 -9.60
C ALA A 239 18.90 -22.99 -11.06
N THR A 240 18.31 -24.06 -11.61
CA THR A 240 18.48 -24.50 -12.99
C THR A 240 17.12 -24.63 -13.69
N GLU A 241 17.13 -24.63 -15.02
CA GLU A 241 15.90 -24.75 -15.83
C GLU A 241 14.79 -23.74 -15.43
N VAL A 242 15.18 -22.49 -15.24
CA VAL A 242 14.29 -21.39 -14.83
C VAL A 242 13.31 -21.06 -15.95
N ARG A 243 12.03 -20.94 -15.64
CA ARG A 243 10.96 -20.55 -16.59
C ARG A 243 10.05 -19.51 -15.95
N LEU A 244 9.54 -18.58 -16.75
CA LEU A 244 8.52 -17.63 -16.33
C LEU A 244 7.20 -18.33 -16.02
N LEU A 245 6.52 -17.84 -14.99
CA LEU A 245 5.15 -18.14 -14.63
C LEU A 245 4.27 -16.92 -14.88
N PRO A 246 2.94 -17.11 -14.99
CA PRO A 246 2.00 -15.99 -14.93
C PRO A 246 2.19 -15.18 -13.64
N GLN A 247 2.12 -13.86 -13.74
CA GLN A 247 2.25 -12.97 -12.58
C GLN A 247 1.16 -13.24 -11.53
N GLY A 248 1.55 -13.28 -10.25
CA GLY A 248 0.66 -13.57 -9.12
C GLY A 248 0.49 -15.07 -8.82
N THR A 249 1.26 -15.94 -9.49
CA THR A 249 1.34 -17.37 -9.16
C THR A 249 2.06 -17.61 -7.84
N VAL A 250 3.11 -16.83 -7.56
CA VAL A 250 3.92 -16.99 -6.35
C VAL A 250 3.45 -16.01 -5.28
N ILE A 251 2.98 -16.56 -4.16
CA ILE A 251 2.50 -15.79 -3.02
C ILE A 251 3.36 -16.17 -1.82
N PHE A 252 4.16 -15.22 -1.32
CA PHE A 252 5.01 -15.41 -0.14
C PHE A 252 4.24 -15.22 1.16
N GLU A 253 3.29 -14.30 1.17
CA GLU A 253 2.62 -13.85 2.39
C GLU A 253 1.10 -13.86 2.25
N ASP A 254 0.42 -14.18 3.34
CA ASP A 254 -1.03 -14.03 3.49
C ASP A 254 -1.34 -12.81 4.34
N VAL A 255 -1.98 -11.81 3.73
CA VAL A 255 -2.47 -10.63 4.44
C VAL A 255 -3.86 -10.91 4.98
N SER A 256 -4.03 -10.81 6.30
CA SER A 256 -5.34 -10.93 6.95
C SER A 256 -6.28 -9.81 6.47
N SER A 257 -7.55 -10.16 6.21
CA SER A 257 -8.60 -9.19 5.91
C SER A 257 -8.96 -8.29 7.09
N ASP A 258 -8.65 -8.74 8.31
CA ASP A 258 -8.98 -8.00 9.52
C ASP A 258 -8.02 -6.82 9.68
N VAL A 259 -8.59 -5.69 10.08
CA VAL A 259 -7.84 -4.50 10.48
C VAL A 259 -7.69 -4.52 11.99
N TYR A 260 -6.46 -4.29 12.44
CA TYR A 260 -6.09 -4.30 13.84
C TYR A 260 -5.59 -2.92 14.25
N GLU A 261 -5.87 -2.55 15.50
CA GLU A 261 -5.32 -1.34 16.12
C GLU A 261 -4.20 -1.72 17.08
N GLY A 262 -3.20 -0.85 17.20
CA GLY A 262 -2.08 -1.06 18.09
C GLY A 262 -1.27 0.20 18.32
N THR A 263 -0.23 0.06 19.15
CA THR A 263 0.64 1.16 19.52
C THR A 263 2.05 0.93 19.00
N VAL A 264 2.64 1.94 18.35
CA VAL A 264 4.04 1.87 17.91
C VAL A 264 4.95 1.90 19.15
N THR A 265 5.68 0.80 19.41
CA THR A 265 6.65 0.71 20.52
C THR A 265 8.08 1.02 20.08
N LYS A 266 8.38 0.88 18.79
CA LYS A 266 9.69 1.23 18.23
C LYS A 266 9.56 1.70 16.79
N VAL A 267 10.11 2.87 16.50
CA VAL A 267 10.14 3.44 15.14
C VAL A 267 11.31 2.91 14.31
N ILE A 268 11.19 2.99 12.98
CA ILE A 268 12.28 2.67 12.06
C ILE A 268 13.31 3.81 12.10
N PRO A 269 14.60 3.52 12.38
CA PRO A 269 15.63 4.56 12.36
C PRO A 269 15.81 5.16 10.96
N LYS A 270 15.65 6.49 10.82
CA LYS A 270 15.84 7.20 9.54
C LYS A 270 17.27 7.10 8.98
N ILE A 271 18.25 6.83 9.85
CA ILE A 271 19.65 6.60 9.46
C ILE A 271 19.98 5.14 9.81
N PRO A 272 20.17 4.26 8.80
CA PRO A 272 20.57 2.89 9.04
C PRO A 272 21.94 2.87 9.73
N ASN A 273 22.02 2.26 10.91
CA ASN A 273 23.32 2.03 11.52
C ASN A 273 24.07 0.98 10.67
N LYS A 274 25.39 1.13 10.47
CA LYS A 274 26.20 0.16 9.69
C LYS A 274 26.11 -1.29 10.19
N ASN A 275 25.64 -1.50 11.42
CA ASN A 275 25.46 -2.81 12.06
C ASN A 275 23.98 -3.26 12.15
N GLN A 276 23.04 -2.54 11.53
CA GLN A 276 21.62 -2.86 11.59
C GLN A 276 21.26 -3.85 10.48
N ASN A 277 21.26 -5.14 10.83
CA ASN A 277 20.92 -6.25 9.93
C ASN A 277 19.45 -6.68 10.00
N ASP A 278 18.62 -6.05 10.85
CA ASP A 278 17.20 -6.39 10.97
C ASP A 278 16.42 -5.72 9.82
N PRO A 279 15.86 -6.48 8.86
CA PRO A 279 15.09 -5.92 7.75
C PRO A 279 13.74 -5.32 8.18
N LEU A 280 13.25 -5.65 9.38
CA LEU A 280 11.99 -5.17 9.93
C LEU A 280 12.23 -4.53 11.30
N PRO A 281 12.90 -3.36 11.37
CA PRO A 281 13.41 -2.83 12.63
C PRO A 281 12.35 -2.16 13.52
N GLY A 282 11.18 -1.81 12.97
CA GLY A 282 10.07 -1.22 13.70
C GLY A 282 9.29 -2.26 14.52
N ARG A 283 8.60 -1.85 15.58
CA ARG A 283 7.73 -2.71 16.40
C ARG A 283 6.39 -2.02 16.70
N ILE A 284 5.30 -2.76 16.53
CA ILE A 284 3.96 -2.39 16.96
C ILE A 284 3.47 -3.41 17.98
N CYS A 285 2.96 -2.93 19.10
CA CYS A 285 2.31 -3.76 20.11
C CYS A 285 0.80 -3.78 19.85
N ILE A 286 0.23 -4.99 19.75
CA ILE A 286 -1.21 -5.23 19.68
C ILE A 286 -1.67 -5.99 20.90
N ARG A 287 -2.81 -5.58 21.46
CA ARG A 287 -3.48 -6.32 22.53
C ARG A 287 -4.49 -7.31 21.93
N LYS A 288 -4.12 -8.58 21.83
CA LYS A 288 -4.99 -9.66 21.34
C LYS A 288 -5.30 -10.64 22.48
N ASN A 289 -6.58 -10.86 22.79
CA ASN A 289 -7.03 -11.80 23.82
C ASN A 289 -6.36 -11.58 25.21
N PHE A 290 -6.25 -10.32 25.64
CA PHE A 290 -5.58 -9.92 26.89
C PHE A 290 -4.08 -10.27 26.96
N LYS A 291 -3.44 -10.58 25.83
CA LYS A 291 -1.99 -10.69 25.70
C LYS A 291 -1.48 -9.61 24.76
N ASP A 292 -0.42 -8.96 25.18
CA ASP A 292 0.32 -8.03 24.35
C ASP A 292 1.23 -8.86 23.43
N LYS A 293 1.14 -8.61 22.12
CA LYS A 293 1.95 -9.24 21.09
C LYS A 293 2.68 -8.15 20.32
N GLU A 294 3.98 -8.28 20.16
CA GLU A 294 4.75 -7.38 19.30
C GLU A 294 4.84 -7.94 17.88
N LEU A 295 4.59 -7.08 16.90
CA LEU A 295 4.72 -7.36 15.49
C LEU A 295 5.81 -6.47 14.89
N PRO A 296 6.79 -7.04 14.16
CA PRO A 296 7.78 -6.27 13.45
C PRO A 296 7.19 -5.59 12.22
N PHE A 297 7.82 -4.51 11.75
CA PHE A 297 7.51 -3.87 10.47
C PHE A 297 8.74 -3.15 9.89
N GLY A 298 8.76 -2.99 8.57
CA GLY A 298 9.79 -2.29 7.79
C GLY A 298 9.26 -1.08 7.02
N ASP A 299 10.14 -0.43 6.26
CA ASP A 299 9.81 0.84 5.57
C ASP A 299 8.71 0.69 4.50
N LYS A 300 8.54 -0.52 3.95
CA LYS A 300 7.52 -0.81 2.93
C LYS A 300 6.13 -1.07 3.52
N ASP A 301 6.02 -1.12 4.84
CA ASP A 301 4.82 -1.56 5.54
C ASP A 301 3.89 -0.41 5.92
N THR A 302 4.37 0.82 5.78
CA THR A 302 3.58 2.04 6.02
C THR A 302 2.86 2.47 4.75
N LYS A 303 1.55 2.73 4.85
CA LYS A 303 0.70 3.16 3.74
C LYS A 303 1.01 4.59 3.28
N SER A 304 1.35 5.47 4.22
CA SER A 304 1.79 6.84 3.96
C SER A 304 3.25 7.04 4.37
N LYS A 305 3.87 8.10 3.86
CA LYS A 305 5.25 8.49 4.20
C LYS A 305 5.32 9.42 5.42
N VAL A 306 4.23 9.52 6.18
CA VAL A 306 4.17 10.36 7.38
C VAL A 306 5.08 9.78 8.45
N THR A 307 5.77 10.64 9.19
CA THR A 307 6.64 10.19 10.28
C THR A 307 5.83 9.53 11.41
N LEU A 308 6.08 8.23 11.65
CA LEU A 308 5.67 7.51 12.85
C LEU A 308 6.57 7.88 14.05
N LEU A 309 5.98 7.94 15.24
CA LEU A 309 6.60 8.23 16.53
C LEU A 309 6.23 7.13 17.53
N GLU A 310 7.07 6.96 18.57
CA GLU A 310 6.75 6.04 19.65
C GLU A 310 5.50 6.51 20.41
N GLY A 311 4.61 5.56 20.71
CA GLY A 311 3.32 5.83 21.33
C GLY A 311 2.19 6.11 20.34
N ASP A 312 2.46 6.14 19.03
CA ASP A 312 1.40 6.34 18.04
C ASP A 312 0.33 5.27 18.09
N HIS A 313 -0.92 5.70 17.98
CA HIS A 313 -2.04 4.82 17.71
C HIS A 313 -2.19 4.60 16.21
N VAL A 314 -2.11 3.35 15.76
CA VAL A 314 -2.09 2.99 14.34
C VAL A 314 -3.07 1.86 14.07
N GLN A 315 -3.61 1.85 12.85
CA GLN A 315 -4.31 0.71 12.27
C GLN A 315 -3.42 0.02 11.24
N PHE A 316 -3.54 -1.31 11.13
CA PHE A 316 -2.72 -2.12 10.23
C PHE A 316 -3.36 -3.50 9.98
N ASN A 317 -2.86 -4.21 8.98
CA ASN A 317 -3.16 -5.63 8.75
C ASN A 317 -1.99 -6.51 9.21
N ILE A 318 -2.27 -7.76 9.57
CA ILE A 318 -1.23 -8.75 9.85
C ILE A 318 -0.92 -9.52 8.56
N SER A 319 0.33 -9.47 8.12
CA SER A 319 0.86 -10.32 7.04
C SER A 319 1.60 -11.51 7.64
N THR A 320 1.31 -12.72 7.16
CA THR A 320 1.98 -13.95 7.61
C THR A 320 2.77 -14.56 6.46
N ASP A 321 4.08 -14.68 6.60
CA ASP A 321 4.91 -15.38 5.61
C ASP A 321 4.61 -16.88 5.65
N ARG A 322 4.34 -17.46 4.48
CA ARG A 322 3.93 -18.86 4.34
C ARG A 322 5.07 -19.83 4.65
N ARG A 323 6.33 -19.39 4.56
CA ARG A 323 7.54 -20.21 4.63
C ARG A 323 7.99 -20.43 6.08
N ASP A 324 8.11 -19.35 6.85
CA ASP A 324 8.59 -19.39 8.24
C ASP A 324 7.50 -19.09 9.29
N LYS A 325 6.28 -18.75 8.84
CA LYS A 325 5.14 -18.37 9.68
C LYS A 325 5.37 -17.09 10.47
N LEU A 326 6.33 -16.26 10.07
CA LEU A 326 6.56 -14.95 10.67
C LEU A 326 5.36 -14.04 10.38
N GLU A 327 4.78 -13.49 11.45
CA GLU A 327 3.75 -12.47 11.37
C GLU A 327 4.37 -11.09 11.51
N ARG A 328 3.99 -10.15 10.65
CA ARG A 328 4.43 -8.74 10.67
C ARG A 328 3.25 -7.81 10.44
N ALA A 329 3.39 -6.55 10.87
CA ALA A 329 2.40 -5.52 10.58
C ALA A 329 2.64 -4.95 9.17
N THR A 330 1.58 -4.74 8.40
CA THR A 330 1.60 -4.13 7.06
C THR A 330 0.40 -3.20 6.88
N ASN A 331 0.40 -2.37 5.83
CA ASN A 331 -0.62 -1.35 5.58
C ASN A 331 -0.83 -0.40 6.78
N ILE A 332 0.26 -0.03 7.45
CA ILE A 332 0.23 0.74 8.68
C ILE A 332 -0.18 2.18 8.38
N GLU A 333 -1.16 2.69 9.12
CA GLU A 333 -1.72 4.03 8.99
C GLU A 333 -1.97 4.63 10.37
N ILE A 334 -1.60 5.90 10.56
CA ILE A 334 -1.82 6.63 11.82
C ILE A 334 -3.31 6.93 11.99
N LEU A 335 -3.84 6.68 13.18
CA LEU A 335 -5.22 7.02 13.53
C LEU A 335 -5.34 8.48 14.02
N PRO A 336 -6.47 9.17 13.77
CA PRO A 336 -6.66 10.57 14.16
C PRO A 336 -6.58 10.84 15.66
N ASP A 337 -6.86 9.83 16.49
CA ASP A 337 -6.82 9.91 17.95
C ASP A 337 -5.41 9.70 18.53
N THR A 338 -4.39 9.44 17.69
CA THR A 338 -2.99 9.28 18.11
C THR A 338 -2.52 10.42 19.01
N PHE A 339 -2.98 11.64 18.75
CA PHE A 339 -2.61 12.85 19.49
C PHE A 339 -3.08 12.88 20.94
N HIS A 340 -4.01 11.99 21.33
CA HIS A 340 -4.39 11.80 22.73
C HIS A 340 -3.42 10.90 23.49
N PHE A 341 -2.68 10.05 22.77
CA PHE A 341 -1.73 9.08 23.31
C PHE A 341 -0.30 9.59 23.24
N THR A 342 0.05 10.32 22.17
CA THR A 342 1.33 10.99 22.03
C THR A 342 1.34 12.25 22.88
N LYS A 343 2.39 12.45 23.67
CA LYS A 343 2.60 13.69 24.46
C LYS A 343 3.20 14.81 23.61
N GLU A 344 2.87 14.85 22.32
CA GLU A 344 3.47 15.78 21.38
C GLU A 344 2.83 17.18 21.50
N THR A 345 3.65 18.22 21.34
CA THR A 345 3.15 19.60 21.30
C THR A 345 2.72 19.93 19.89
N ARG A 346 1.42 20.19 19.73
CA ARG A 346 0.80 20.60 18.47
C ARG A 346 0.81 22.12 18.36
N GLU A 347 1.42 22.62 17.30
CA GLU A 347 1.51 24.04 17.00
C GLU A 347 0.64 24.41 15.82
N MET A 348 0.20 25.66 15.80
CA MET A 348 -0.65 26.19 14.75
C MET A 348 0.10 27.19 13.87
N GLY A 349 -0.35 27.29 12.62
CA GLY A 349 0.19 28.24 11.67
C GLY A 349 -0.58 28.28 10.37
N VAL A 350 -0.07 29.07 9.43
CA VAL A 350 -0.66 29.24 8.10
C VAL A 350 0.39 28.94 7.04
N ILE A 351 -0.01 28.24 5.97
CA ILE A 351 0.87 27.97 4.84
C ILE A 351 1.29 29.28 4.19
N ALA A 352 2.58 29.61 4.29
CA ALA A 352 3.15 30.87 3.80
C ALA A 352 3.72 30.74 2.38
N ALA A 353 4.22 29.57 2.02
CA ALA A 353 4.74 29.30 0.69
C ALA A 353 4.69 27.80 0.37
N MET A 354 4.42 27.49 -0.89
CA MET A 354 4.49 26.13 -1.45
C MET A 354 5.53 26.09 -2.57
N ARG A 355 6.25 24.98 -2.67
CA ARG A 355 7.27 24.65 -3.68
C ARG A 355 7.11 23.18 -4.09
N ASP A 356 7.93 22.72 -5.03
CA ASP A 356 7.85 21.35 -5.52
C ASP A 356 8.28 20.35 -4.43
N GLY A 357 7.32 19.60 -3.89
CA GLY A 357 7.52 18.59 -2.83
C GLY A 357 7.63 19.12 -1.39
N PHE A 358 7.67 20.44 -1.17
CA PHE A 358 7.84 21.01 0.17
C PHE A 358 7.19 22.40 0.32
N GLY A 359 7.07 22.86 1.56
CA GLY A 359 6.49 24.17 1.86
C GLY A 359 7.06 24.83 3.13
N PHE A 360 6.53 26.01 3.44
CA PHE A 360 6.88 26.77 4.63
C PHE A 360 5.63 27.25 5.36
N ILE A 361 5.59 27.03 6.67
CA ILE A 361 4.51 27.44 7.57
C ILE A 361 4.95 28.71 8.32
N LYS A 362 4.10 29.74 8.32
CA LYS A 362 4.22 30.87 9.25
C LYS A 362 3.57 30.44 10.57
N CYS A 363 4.38 30.24 11.59
CA CYS A 363 3.93 29.77 12.90
C CYS A 363 3.27 30.90 13.68
N VAL A 364 2.32 30.53 14.55
CA VAL A 364 1.75 31.46 15.53
C VAL A 364 2.79 31.85 16.57
N ASP A 365 3.52 30.87 17.11
CA ASP A 365 4.38 31.06 18.28
C ASP A 365 5.88 31.16 17.94
N ARG A 366 6.26 31.19 16.64
CA ARG A 366 7.67 31.25 16.21
C ARG A 366 7.96 32.32 15.16
N ASP A 367 9.15 32.92 15.26
CA ASP A 367 9.68 33.91 14.33
C ASP A 367 10.13 33.31 13.00
N ALA A 368 10.76 32.14 13.05
CA ALA A 368 11.22 31.44 11.87
C ALA A 368 10.07 30.73 11.15
N ARG A 369 10.08 30.77 9.82
CA ARG A 369 9.19 29.93 9.01
C ARG A 369 9.60 28.47 9.15
N MET A 370 8.64 27.61 9.39
CA MET A 370 8.87 26.18 9.56
C MET A 370 8.81 25.47 8.22
N PHE A 371 9.90 24.82 7.84
CA PHE A 371 9.96 23.97 6.66
C PHE A 371 9.15 22.69 6.89
N PHE A 372 8.50 22.18 5.85
CA PHE A 372 7.91 20.84 5.83
C PHE A 372 7.97 20.19 4.46
N HIS A 373 7.91 18.86 4.42
CA HIS A 373 7.82 18.07 3.19
C HIS A 373 6.39 17.55 2.98
N PHE A 374 5.94 17.37 1.73
CA PHE A 374 4.57 16.93 1.44
C PHE A 374 4.25 15.52 1.96
N SER A 375 5.27 14.70 2.24
CA SER A 375 5.09 13.40 2.89
C SER A 375 4.54 13.47 4.31
N GLU A 376 4.64 14.63 4.95
CA GLU A 376 4.21 14.83 6.34
C GLU A 376 2.76 15.28 6.46
N ILE A 377 2.02 15.41 5.35
CA ILE A 377 0.60 15.75 5.35
C ILE A 377 -0.19 14.50 5.71
N LEU A 378 -0.99 14.56 6.78
CA LEU A 378 -1.75 13.42 7.31
C LEU A 378 -2.96 13.06 6.46
N GLU A 379 -3.59 14.07 5.86
CA GLU A 379 -4.81 13.93 5.08
C GLU A 379 -4.49 13.94 3.59
N GLU A 380 -5.27 13.23 2.77
CA GLU A 380 -5.13 13.24 1.31
C GLU A 380 -5.48 14.61 0.67
N SER A 381 -6.02 15.53 1.46
CA SER A 381 -6.40 16.87 1.03
C SER A 381 -5.18 17.71 0.65
N GLN A 382 -5.18 18.25 -0.57
CA GLN A 382 -4.14 19.18 -1.00
C GLN A 382 -4.15 20.46 -0.16
N LEU A 383 -2.98 20.82 0.35
CA LEU A 383 -2.75 22.09 1.04
C LEU A 383 -2.50 23.22 0.04
N HIS A 384 -3.06 24.39 0.33
CA HIS A 384 -2.91 25.61 -0.45
C HIS A 384 -2.29 26.72 0.40
N ILE A 385 -1.72 27.74 -0.26
CA ILE A 385 -1.24 28.94 0.43
C ILE A 385 -2.41 29.60 1.16
N SER A 386 -2.17 30.06 2.39
CA SER A 386 -3.16 30.60 3.32
C SER A 386 -4.05 29.56 4.01
N ASP A 387 -3.88 28.26 3.75
CA ASP A 387 -4.54 27.24 4.56
C ASP A 387 -3.99 27.27 5.99
N GLU A 388 -4.90 27.12 6.94
CA GLU A 388 -4.61 26.99 8.36
C GLU A 388 -4.26 25.54 8.68
N VAL A 389 -3.22 25.34 9.48
CA VAL A 389 -2.69 24.02 9.77
C VAL A 389 -2.26 23.88 11.22
N GLU A 390 -2.34 22.64 11.69
CA GLU A 390 -1.76 22.18 12.93
C GLU A 390 -0.66 21.15 12.63
N PHE A 391 0.46 21.20 13.34
CA PHE A 391 1.63 20.37 13.07
C PHE A 391 2.47 20.17 14.33
N THR A 392 3.41 19.24 14.27
CA THR A 392 4.38 18.98 15.34
C THR A 392 5.75 19.40 14.87
N VAL A 393 6.53 20.06 15.73
CA VAL A 393 7.89 20.46 15.38
C VAL A 393 8.91 19.53 16.00
N VAL A 394 9.77 18.97 15.16
CA VAL A 394 10.84 18.06 15.56
C VAL A 394 12.20 18.56 15.03
N PRO A 395 13.30 18.28 15.74
CA PRO A 395 14.64 18.49 15.21
C PRO A 395 14.89 17.63 13.98
N ASP A 396 15.52 18.20 12.96
CA ASP A 396 15.97 17.49 11.78
C ASP A 396 17.08 16.51 12.17
N MET A 397 16.89 15.23 11.85
CA MET A 397 17.84 14.17 12.21
C MET A 397 19.19 14.33 11.51
N LEU A 398 19.24 15.01 10.35
CA LEU A 398 20.48 15.31 9.64
C LEU A 398 21.18 16.56 10.17
N SER A 399 20.46 17.39 10.92
CA SER A 399 20.91 18.68 11.42
C SER A 399 20.14 19.01 12.69
N ALA A 400 20.68 18.60 13.85
CA ALA A 400 20.02 18.85 15.15
C ALA A 400 19.79 20.35 15.46
N GLN A 401 20.39 21.26 14.69
CA GLN A 401 20.17 22.71 14.80
C GLN A 401 19.01 23.23 13.94
N ARG A 402 18.46 22.42 13.04
CA ARG A 402 17.36 22.79 12.16
C ARG A 402 16.12 22.06 12.60
N ASN A 403 15.01 22.78 12.78
CA ASN A 403 13.72 22.15 13.05
C ASN A 403 12.89 22.08 11.77
N HIS A 404 12.01 21.09 11.67
CA HIS A 404 10.98 21.02 10.64
C HIS A 404 9.61 20.66 11.24
N ALA A 405 8.54 20.91 10.49
CA ALA A 405 7.20 20.50 10.83
C ALA A 405 6.88 19.12 10.23
N ILE A 406 6.29 18.25 11.05
CA ILE A 406 5.76 16.92 10.69
C ILE A 406 4.27 16.83 11.03
N ARG A 407 3.60 15.78 10.52
CA ARG A 407 2.20 15.46 10.90
C ARG A 407 1.25 16.64 10.72
N ILE A 408 1.24 17.20 9.52
CA ILE A 408 0.51 18.41 9.20
C ILE A 408 -0.93 18.04 8.94
N LYS A 409 -1.82 18.68 9.69
CA LYS A 409 -3.26 18.55 9.59
C LYS A 409 -3.85 19.88 9.16
N LYS A 410 -4.77 19.86 8.19
CA LYS A 410 -5.49 21.06 7.79
C LYS A 410 -6.54 21.42 8.85
N LEU A 411 -6.66 22.70 9.14
CA LEU A 411 -7.67 23.23 10.06
C LEU A 411 -8.77 23.98 9.30
N PRO A 412 -9.99 24.07 9.85
CA PRO A 412 -11.02 24.97 9.37
C PRO A 412 -10.54 26.43 9.38
N LYS A 413 -10.97 27.23 8.40
CA LYS A 413 -10.64 28.67 8.34
C LYS A 413 -11.17 29.41 9.58
N GLY A 414 -10.36 30.30 10.14
CA GLY A 414 -10.65 31.09 11.34
C GLY A 414 -10.24 30.41 12.66
N THR A 415 -9.62 29.24 12.62
CA THR A 415 -9.13 28.53 13.82
C THR A 415 -7.82 29.15 14.34
N VAL A 416 -6.93 29.53 13.42
CA VAL A 416 -5.59 30.04 13.73
C VAL A 416 -5.65 31.55 13.94
N SER A 417 -5.43 31.97 15.18
CA SER A 417 -5.26 33.38 15.51
C SER A 417 -3.81 33.67 15.94
N PHE A 418 -3.19 34.63 15.24
CA PHE A 418 -1.89 35.21 15.58
C PHE A 418 -1.95 36.21 16.74
N HIS A 419 -3.16 36.61 17.14
CA HIS A 419 -3.40 37.62 18.16
C HIS A 419 -4.36 37.11 19.23
N THR A 420 -4.18 37.57 20.46
CA THR A 420 -5.14 37.40 21.55
C THR A 420 -5.75 38.76 21.81
N GLN A 421 -7.05 38.93 21.55
CA GLN A 421 -7.76 40.18 21.82
C GLN A 421 -8.44 40.07 23.19
N SER A 422 -8.21 41.06 24.05
CA SER A 422 -8.89 41.21 25.33
C SER A 422 -10.37 41.54 25.11
N GLU A 423 -11.25 40.87 25.85
CA GLU A 423 -12.68 41.20 25.90
C GLU A 423 -12.95 42.51 26.65
N GLN A 424 -11.98 42.97 27.46
CA GLN A 424 -12.09 44.21 28.21
C GLN A 424 -11.95 45.43 27.30
N ARG A 425 -12.91 46.34 27.43
CA ARG A 425 -12.84 47.68 26.83
C ARG A 425 -12.12 48.63 27.78
N PHE A 426 -11.06 49.23 27.30
CA PHE A 426 -10.29 50.25 27.99
C PHE A 426 -10.69 51.62 27.47
N THR A 427 -10.60 52.62 28.34
CA THR A 427 -10.78 54.01 27.96
C THR A 427 -9.48 54.77 28.21
N GLY A 428 -9.00 55.49 27.22
CA GLY A 428 -7.76 56.25 27.29
C GLY A 428 -7.83 57.58 26.57
N VAL A 429 -6.70 58.28 26.52
CA VAL A 429 -6.51 59.53 25.82
C VAL A 429 -5.35 59.38 24.84
N VAL A 430 -5.53 59.83 23.60
CA VAL A 430 -4.49 59.82 22.58
C VAL A 430 -3.40 60.81 22.98
N GLU A 431 -2.18 60.30 23.22
CA GLU A 431 -1.00 61.11 23.55
C GLU A 431 -0.17 61.41 22.29
N LYS A 432 -0.10 60.47 21.35
CA LYS A 432 0.59 60.62 20.06
C LYS A 432 -0.31 60.14 18.92
N GLU A 433 -0.43 60.94 17.88
CA GLU A 433 -1.20 60.58 16.67
C GLU A 433 -0.46 59.57 15.81
N ALA A 434 -1.19 58.61 15.24
CA ALA A 434 -0.68 57.69 14.22
C ALA A 434 -0.77 58.33 12.83
N PHE A 435 0.31 58.32 12.05
CA PHE A 435 0.32 58.83 10.68
C PHE A 435 0.37 57.68 9.67
N PRO A 436 -0.51 57.66 8.64
CA PRO A 436 -0.40 56.68 7.57
C PRO A 436 0.89 56.88 6.78
N PRO A 437 1.46 55.81 6.19
CA PRO A 437 2.66 55.92 5.37
C PRO A 437 2.38 56.82 4.15
N ILE A 438 3.22 57.85 3.96
CA ILE A 438 3.13 58.73 2.78
C ILE A 438 3.55 57.91 1.55
N SER A 439 2.59 57.54 0.70
CA SER A 439 2.91 56.94 -0.60
C SER A 439 3.43 58.03 -1.55
N SER A 440 4.75 58.20 -1.67
CA SER A 440 5.30 58.92 -2.82
C SER A 440 5.15 58.03 -4.06
N LYS A 441 4.08 58.24 -4.84
CA LYS A 441 3.92 57.62 -6.16
C LYS A 441 4.90 58.24 -7.17
N SER A 442 6.17 57.84 -7.14
CA SER A 442 7.09 57.87 -8.28
C SER A 442 8.54 57.52 -7.90
N ALA A 443 8.88 56.24 -7.75
CA ALA A 443 10.23 55.72 -8.07
C ALA A 443 10.28 54.18 -8.01
N SER A 444 10.99 53.59 -8.97
CA SER A 444 11.29 52.17 -9.14
C SER A 444 12.02 51.55 -7.93
N PRO A 445 11.99 50.22 -7.73
CA PRO A 445 12.46 49.58 -6.52
C PRO A 445 13.99 49.40 -6.56
N SER A 446 14.72 50.30 -5.91
CA SER A 446 16.09 50.04 -5.45
C SER A 446 16.17 50.20 -3.94
N LYS A 447 16.80 49.21 -3.30
CA LYS A 447 16.92 48.99 -1.84
C LYS A 447 17.11 50.30 -1.06
N GLY A 448 16.04 50.79 -0.45
CA GLY A 448 16.04 51.86 0.55
C GLY A 448 15.08 51.49 1.67
N LYS A 449 15.52 51.59 2.92
CA LYS A 449 14.74 51.28 4.12
C LYS A 449 13.35 51.92 4.01
N GLU A 450 12.31 51.09 4.05
CA GLU A 450 10.94 51.55 4.26
C GLU A 450 10.93 52.45 5.51
N LYS A 451 10.43 53.68 5.35
CA LYS A 451 10.26 54.59 6.48
C LYS A 451 9.04 54.06 7.23
N ASP A 452 9.27 53.42 8.38
CA ASP A 452 8.24 52.79 9.21
C ASP A 452 7.06 53.74 9.44
N ALA A 453 5.84 53.19 9.34
CA ALA A 453 4.63 53.91 9.71
C ALA A 453 4.74 54.37 11.17
N GLU A 454 4.51 55.65 11.43
CA GLU A 454 4.61 56.17 12.79
C GLU A 454 3.41 55.67 13.60
N GLU A 455 3.68 54.84 14.60
CA GLU A 455 2.68 54.38 15.56
C GLU A 455 2.20 55.53 16.44
N GLY A 456 0.89 55.55 16.68
CA GLY A 456 0.28 56.43 17.67
C GLY A 456 0.34 55.79 19.05
N LEU A 457 0.11 56.59 20.09
CA LEU A 457 0.20 56.17 21.49
C LEU A 457 -1.04 56.62 22.27
N ILE A 458 -1.61 55.72 23.05
CA ILE A 458 -2.74 55.99 23.94
C ILE A 458 -2.30 55.77 25.38
N VAL A 459 -2.56 56.76 26.23
CA VAL A 459 -2.41 56.65 27.68
C VAL A 459 -3.75 56.22 28.26
N TYR A 460 -3.77 55.16 29.07
CA TYR A 460 -4.97 54.69 29.75
C TYR A 460 -4.64 54.35 31.20
N GLU A 461 -5.68 54.16 32.01
CA GLU A 461 -5.53 53.80 33.42
C GLU A 461 -6.16 52.43 33.65
N ASP A 462 -5.40 51.52 34.26
CA ASP A 462 -5.87 50.21 34.68
C ASP A 462 -5.51 49.98 36.14
N CYS A 463 -6.50 49.62 36.97
CA CYS A 463 -6.36 49.44 38.42
C CYS A 463 -5.65 50.58 39.17
N GLY A 464 -5.80 51.83 38.72
CA GLY A 464 -5.16 53.01 39.31
C GLY A 464 -3.73 53.28 38.82
N VAL A 465 -3.24 52.51 37.85
CA VAL A 465 -1.90 52.66 37.26
C VAL A 465 -2.03 53.21 35.84
N LYS A 466 -1.28 54.28 35.54
CA LYS A 466 -1.20 54.82 34.18
C LYS A 466 -0.31 53.94 33.31
N MET A 467 -0.85 53.51 32.18
CA MET A 467 -0.23 52.64 31.20
C MET A 467 -0.29 53.29 29.82
N THR A 468 0.58 52.84 28.90
CA THR A 468 0.60 53.28 27.50
C THR A 468 0.47 52.09 26.58
N VAL A 469 -0.26 52.24 25.48
CA VAL A 469 -0.40 51.21 24.45
C VAL A 469 -0.28 51.85 23.06
N PRO A 470 0.49 51.26 22.13
CA PRO A 470 0.57 51.76 20.77
C PRO A 470 -0.70 51.42 19.97
N TYR A 471 -1.01 52.23 18.97
CA TYR A 471 -2.04 51.92 17.97
C TYR A 471 -1.56 52.29 16.57
N HIS A 472 -2.08 51.62 15.55
CA HIS A 472 -1.70 51.88 14.17
C HIS A 472 -2.87 52.40 13.35
N ALA A 473 -2.58 53.28 12.38
CA ALA A 473 -3.60 53.87 11.50
C ALA A 473 -4.37 52.82 10.67
N LYS A 474 -3.76 51.65 10.41
CA LYS A 474 -4.37 50.52 9.69
C LYS A 474 -5.44 49.78 10.50
N ASP A 475 -5.43 49.91 11.83
CA ASP A 475 -6.30 49.18 12.76
C ASP A 475 -7.48 50.06 13.24
N LEU A 476 -7.69 51.22 12.60
CA LEU A 476 -8.79 52.15 12.87
C LEU A 476 -10.06 51.72 12.11
N GLU A 477 -11.15 51.53 12.83
CA GLU A 477 -12.47 51.27 12.28
C GLU A 477 -13.30 52.57 12.25
N GLY A 478 -13.56 53.11 11.06
CA GLY A 478 -14.36 54.33 10.84
C GLY A 478 -13.59 55.58 10.37
N CYS A 479 -14.28 56.58 9.84
CA CYS A 479 -13.67 57.75 9.17
C CYS A 479 -13.00 58.79 10.10
N ILE A 480 -12.96 58.59 11.42
CA ILE A 480 -12.40 59.57 12.36
C ILE A 480 -11.02 59.10 12.79
N HIS A 481 -9.99 59.84 12.36
CA HIS A 481 -8.63 59.63 12.85
C HIS A 481 -8.52 60.20 14.27
N PRO A 482 -8.08 59.41 15.27
CA PRO A 482 -7.91 59.90 16.63
C PRO A 482 -6.84 61.00 16.66
N GLN A 483 -7.20 62.16 17.23
CA GLN A 483 -6.32 63.32 17.39
C GLN A 483 -5.73 63.36 18.79
N MET A 484 -4.59 64.03 18.96
CA MET A 484 -3.98 64.25 20.26
C MET A 484 -4.99 64.90 21.22
N GLY A 485 -5.23 64.26 22.37
CA GLY A 485 -6.22 64.68 23.37
C GLY A 485 -7.61 64.06 23.20
N ASP A 486 -7.87 63.28 22.15
CA ASP A 486 -9.14 62.56 22.00
C ASP A 486 -9.29 61.47 23.06
N LYS A 487 -10.48 61.39 23.66
CA LYS A 487 -10.85 60.30 24.55
C LYS A 487 -11.34 59.14 23.71
N VAL A 488 -10.70 57.98 23.84
CA VAL A 488 -10.96 56.80 23.02
C VAL A 488 -11.31 55.59 23.88
N GLU A 489 -12.25 54.79 23.39
CA GLU A 489 -12.50 53.42 23.86
C GLU A 489 -11.79 52.45 22.91
N PHE A 490 -11.13 51.42 23.45
CA PHE A 490 -10.40 50.44 22.66
C PHE A 490 -10.33 49.09 23.38
N SER A 491 -9.85 48.06 22.69
CA SER A 491 -9.47 46.77 23.27
C SER A 491 -7.99 46.51 23.03
N ILE A 492 -7.35 45.73 23.89
CA ILE A 492 -5.93 45.39 23.73
C ILE A 492 -5.81 44.08 22.95
N SER A 493 -5.05 44.10 21.87
CA SER A 493 -4.67 42.93 21.09
C SER A 493 -3.20 42.62 21.32
N GLU A 494 -2.88 41.39 21.67
CA GLU A 494 -1.52 40.92 21.89
C GLU A 494 -1.10 39.96 20.78
N VAL A 495 -0.01 40.26 20.09
CA VAL A 495 0.61 39.33 19.15
C VAL A 495 1.20 38.17 19.93
N LYS A 496 0.60 36.96 19.83
CA LYS A 496 1.00 35.78 20.62
C LYS A 496 2.49 35.47 20.56
N ARG A 497 3.09 35.68 19.38
CA ARG A 497 4.53 35.46 19.12
C ARG A 497 5.46 36.37 19.91
N THR A 498 5.17 37.66 19.96
CA THR A 498 6.09 38.68 20.49
C THR A 498 5.68 39.21 21.85
N GLY A 499 4.44 38.94 22.28
CA GLY A 499 3.81 39.60 23.42
C GLY A 499 3.57 41.10 23.17
N GLN A 500 3.76 41.58 21.93
CA GLN A 500 3.57 43.00 21.63
C GLN A 500 2.08 43.32 21.64
N GLN A 501 1.72 44.29 22.47
CA GLN A 501 0.34 44.75 22.62
C GLN A 501 0.08 45.98 21.77
N SER A 502 -1.09 46.04 21.16
CA SER A 502 -1.61 47.23 20.48
C SER A 502 -3.08 47.45 20.80
N ALA A 503 -3.52 48.71 20.74
CA ALA A 503 -4.93 49.04 20.82
C ALA A 503 -5.61 48.78 19.47
N VAL A 504 -6.74 48.09 19.50
CA VAL A 504 -7.59 47.76 18.34
C VAL A 504 -9.07 48.05 18.66
N SER A 505 -9.90 48.13 17.60
CA SER A 505 -11.32 48.50 17.70
C SER A 505 -11.54 49.86 18.38
N LEU A 506 -10.73 50.86 17.97
CA LEU A 506 -10.72 52.20 18.55
C LEU A 506 -12.00 52.97 18.21
N LYS A 507 -12.56 53.65 19.20
CA LYS A 507 -13.74 54.51 19.07
C LYS A 507 -13.54 55.83 19.82
N VAL A 508 -13.61 56.96 19.11
CA VAL A 508 -13.52 58.30 19.70
C VAL A 508 -14.84 58.64 20.43
N LEU A 509 -14.77 59.01 21.70
CA LEU A 509 -15.91 59.22 22.60
C LEU A 509 -16.30 60.69 22.79
N ASN A 510 -15.33 61.61 22.76
CA ASN A 510 -15.52 63.01 23.14
C ASN A 510 -15.89 63.94 21.95
N ARG A 511 -15.99 63.40 20.73
CA ARG A 511 -16.37 64.14 19.52
C ARG A 511 -17.77 63.74 19.07
N GLN A 512 -18.80 64.45 19.54
CA GLN A 512 -20.16 64.29 19.02
C GLN A 512 -20.23 64.80 17.57
N VAL A 513 -20.63 63.93 16.64
CA VAL A 513 -20.86 64.28 15.24
C VAL A 513 -22.14 65.11 15.15
N ASN A 514 -22.00 66.43 15.12
CA ASN A 514 -23.11 67.35 14.90
C ASN A 514 -23.33 67.60 13.40
N THR A 515 -23.43 66.55 12.60
CA THR A 515 -23.90 66.67 11.21
C THR A 515 -25.42 66.53 11.24
N LYS A 516 -26.15 67.62 10.94
CA LYS A 516 -27.59 67.51 10.68
C LYS A 516 -27.76 66.53 9.53
N ARG A 517 -28.36 65.38 9.83
CA ARG A 517 -28.78 64.42 8.81
C ARG A 517 -29.94 65.04 8.04
N LEU A 518 -29.83 65.07 6.72
CA LEU A 518 -30.84 65.59 5.82
C LEU A 518 -31.44 64.44 5.02
N LEU A 519 -32.70 64.61 4.63
CA LEU A 519 -33.41 63.69 3.75
C LEU A 519 -33.47 64.27 2.33
N GLY A 520 -33.50 63.38 1.35
CA GLY A 520 -33.69 63.71 -0.05
C GLY A 520 -34.05 62.48 -0.87
N PHE A 521 -34.19 62.67 -2.17
CA PHE A 521 -34.61 61.65 -3.12
C PHE A 521 -33.53 61.44 -4.17
N VAL A 522 -33.27 60.19 -4.55
CA VAL A 522 -32.29 59.90 -5.60
C VAL A 522 -32.80 60.41 -6.95
N ALA A 523 -32.20 61.48 -7.47
CA ALA A 523 -32.63 62.17 -8.68
C ALA A 523 -31.95 61.63 -9.94
N THR A 524 -30.68 61.23 -9.83
CA THR A 524 -29.90 60.71 -10.95
C THR A 524 -28.83 59.75 -10.48
N LEU A 525 -28.64 58.66 -11.21
CA LEU A 525 -27.58 57.68 -11.03
C LEU A 525 -26.77 57.56 -12.33
N LYS A 526 -25.45 57.63 -12.23
CA LYS A 526 -24.46 57.45 -13.31
C LYS A 526 -23.37 56.50 -12.82
N ASP A 527 -22.51 56.03 -13.73
CA ASP A 527 -21.55 54.94 -13.49
C ASP A 527 -20.79 54.97 -12.15
N ASN A 528 -20.39 56.14 -11.64
CA ASN A 528 -19.62 56.26 -10.39
C ASN A 528 -20.16 57.33 -9.40
N PHE A 529 -21.26 57.99 -9.73
CA PHE A 529 -21.79 59.10 -8.93
C PHE A 529 -23.29 59.31 -9.16
N GLY A 530 -23.92 60.03 -8.26
CA GLY A 530 -25.32 60.41 -8.39
C GLY A 530 -25.62 61.80 -7.86
N PHE A 531 -26.89 62.16 -7.96
CA PHE A 531 -27.44 63.38 -7.39
C PHE A 531 -28.65 63.05 -6.52
N ILE A 532 -28.74 63.74 -5.39
CA ILE A 532 -29.86 63.67 -4.45
C ILE A 532 -30.62 64.99 -4.56
N GLU A 533 -31.88 64.93 -4.96
CA GLU A 533 -32.79 66.07 -4.85
C GLU A 533 -33.13 66.29 -3.38
N THR A 534 -33.09 67.55 -2.93
CA THR A 534 -33.43 67.93 -1.56
C THR A 534 -34.90 67.63 -1.26
N ALA A 535 -35.26 67.38 0.00
CA ALA A 535 -36.65 67.08 0.38
C ALA A 535 -37.67 68.19 0.03
N ASN A 536 -37.19 69.40 -0.22
CA ASN A 536 -37.96 70.58 -0.64
C ASN A 536 -37.91 70.82 -2.16
N HIS A 537 -37.36 69.89 -2.94
CA HIS A 537 -37.34 69.89 -4.41
C HIS A 537 -36.75 71.16 -5.06
N ASP A 538 -35.83 71.83 -4.36
CA ASP A 538 -35.27 73.11 -4.81
C ASP A 538 -33.86 72.99 -5.38
N GLN A 539 -33.11 71.92 -5.04
CA GLN A 539 -31.71 71.74 -5.41
C GLN A 539 -31.33 70.26 -5.56
N GLU A 540 -30.28 69.99 -6.33
CA GLU A 540 -29.63 68.69 -6.43
C GLU A 540 -28.24 68.72 -5.80
N ILE A 541 -27.97 67.75 -4.91
CA ILE A 541 -26.71 67.59 -4.20
C ILE A 541 -25.94 66.41 -4.79
N PHE A 542 -24.71 66.66 -5.21
CA PHE A 542 -23.82 65.65 -5.76
C PHE A 542 -23.34 64.66 -4.67
N PHE A 543 -23.29 63.36 -4.99
CA PHE A 543 -22.58 62.36 -4.17
C PHE A 543 -21.79 61.39 -5.04
N HIS A 544 -20.68 60.88 -4.51
CA HIS A 544 -19.90 59.82 -5.14
C HIS A 544 -20.30 58.46 -4.56
N TYR A 545 -20.22 57.38 -5.34
CA TYR A 545 -20.61 56.04 -4.88
C TYR A 545 -19.78 55.52 -3.70
N SER A 546 -18.57 56.05 -3.50
CA SER A 546 -17.77 55.76 -2.31
C SER A 546 -18.40 56.25 -1.00
N GLU A 547 -19.36 57.16 -1.07
CA GLU A 547 -20.05 57.72 0.10
C GLU A 547 -21.34 56.97 0.43
N LEU A 548 -21.71 55.94 -0.35
CA LEU A 548 -22.87 55.10 -0.08
C LEU A 548 -22.53 54.09 1.03
N CYS A 549 -23.31 54.08 2.10
CA CYS A 549 -23.14 53.15 3.24
C CYS A 549 -23.90 51.83 3.07
N SER A 550 -24.66 51.67 1.98
CA SER A 550 -25.44 50.48 1.60
C SER A 550 -24.93 49.90 0.28
N ASP A 551 -25.31 48.65 -0.04
CA ASP A 551 -24.95 48.04 -1.33
C ASP A 551 -25.51 48.83 -2.52
N LEU A 552 -24.67 49.05 -3.53
CA LEU A 552 -25.00 49.82 -4.75
C LEU A 552 -26.21 49.26 -5.50
N ASP A 553 -26.39 47.94 -5.46
CA ASP A 553 -27.46 47.22 -6.16
C ASP A 553 -28.86 47.46 -5.56
N SER A 554 -28.95 48.21 -4.45
CA SER A 554 -30.20 48.47 -3.75
C SER A 554 -30.77 49.88 -3.95
N LEU A 555 -30.08 50.74 -4.71
CA LEU A 555 -30.42 52.16 -4.87
C LEU A 555 -31.03 52.43 -6.26
N GLU A 556 -32.27 52.90 -6.28
CA GLU A 556 -33.06 53.22 -7.47
C GLU A 556 -33.45 54.71 -7.50
N LEU A 557 -33.82 55.22 -8.68
CA LEU A 557 -34.33 56.59 -8.81
C LEU A 557 -35.62 56.76 -7.99
N GLY A 558 -35.73 57.86 -7.25
CA GLY A 558 -36.85 58.15 -6.36
C GLY A 558 -36.73 57.58 -4.94
N ASP A 559 -35.69 56.78 -4.66
CA ASP A 559 -35.45 56.28 -3.32
C ASP A 559 -35.22 57.41 -2.31
N THR A 560 -35.83 57.29 -1.13
CA THR A 560 -35.54 58.18 -0.01
C THR A 560 -34.19 57.84 0.59
N VAL A 561 -33.33 58.84 0.70
CA VAL A 561 -31.99 58.70 1.26
C VAL A 561 -31.75 59.72 2.37
N GLU A 562 -31.05 59.27 3.41
CA GLU A 562 -30.49 60.13 4.44
C GLU A 562 -29.01 60.41 4.12
N TYR A 563 -28.58 61.66 4.24
CA TYR A 563 -27.21 62.08 3.94
C TYR A 563 -26.73 63.22 4.85
N ASN A 564 -25.42 63.45 4.87
CA ASN A 564 -24.81 64.62 5.51
C ASN A 564 -24.24 65.55 4.45
N LEU A 565 -24.39 66.86 4.66
CA LEU A 565 -23.75 67.85 3.80
C LEU A 565 -22.28 68.06 4.18
N SER A 566 -21.41 67.89 3.20
CA SER A 566 -20.01 68.31 3.28
C SER A 566 -19.73 69.47 2.33
N LYS A 567 -18.95 70.43 2.80
CA LYS A 567 -18.44 71.54 1.98
C LYS A 567 -17.07 71.15 1.46
N GLY A 568 -16.99 70.86 0.16
CA GLY A 568 -15.73 70.57 -0.51
C GLY A 568 -14.88 71.83 -0.73
N LYS A 569 -13.68 71.65 -1.28
CA LYS A 569 -12.83 72.78 -1.70
C LYS A 569 -13.51 73.55 -2.84
N GLY A 570 -13.81 74.83 -2.58
CA GLY A 570 -14.37 75.78 -3.53
C GLY A 570 -15.89 75.73 -3.63
N ASN A 571 -16.61 76.25 -2.63
CA ASN A 571 -18.08 76.49 -2.56
C ASN A 571 -19.05 75.41 -3.09
N LYS A 572 -18.56 74.25 -3.54
CA LYS A 572 -19.35 73.12 -4.00
C LYS A 572 -19.70 72.24 -2.81
N VAL A 573 -20.98 71.90 -2.73
CA VAL A 573 -21.57 71.13 -1.65
C VAL A 573 -21.81 69.70 -2.15
N SER A 574 -21.42 68.72 -1.36
CA SER A 574 -21.58 67.29 -1.66
C SER A 574 -22.25 66.55 -0.50
N ALA A 575 -22.91 65.45 -0.82
CA ALA A 575 -23.50 64.55 0.15
C ALA A 575 -22.53 63.41 0.50
N GLU A 576 -22.36 63.17 1.79
CA GLU A 576 -21.53 62.12 2.39
C GLU A 576 -22.38 61.22 3.28
N LYS A 577 -21.96 59.95 3.44
CA LYS A 577 -22.68 58.93 4.22
C LYS A 577 -24.13 58.75 3.78
N VAL A 578 -24.33 58.65 2.47
CA VAL A 578 -25.63 58.44 1.85
C VAL A 578 -26.14 57.05 2.24
N THR A 579 -27.32 56.98 2.82
CA THR A 579 -27.94 55.73 3.28
C THR A 579 -29.38 55.68 2.78
N LYS A 580 -29.77 54.61 2.08
CA LYS A 580 -31.18 54.38 1.74
C LYS A 580 -31.97 54.18 3.02
N VAL A 581 -33.07 54.91 3.16
CA VAL A 581 -34.00 54.78 4.29
C VAL A 581 -35.36 54.30 3.78
N ALA A 582 -36.03 53.47 4.57
CA ALA A 582 -37.42 53.11 4.27
C ALA A 582 -38.27 54.38 4.28
N ALA A 583 -39.22 54.52 3.35
CA ALA A 583 -40.14 55.64 3.34
C ALA A 583 -40.97 55.63 4.64
N VAL A 584 -40.55 56.44 5.63
CA VAL A 584 -41.29 56.61 6.88
C VAL A 584 -42.30 57.72 6.67
N ASN A 585 -43.59 57.39 6.81
CA ASN A 585 -44.75 58.29 6.80
C ASN A 585 -44.44 59.73 7.24
N GLY A 586 -44.53 60.71 6.34
CA GLY A 586 -44.31 62.10 6.73
C GLY A 586 -44.28 63.21 5.69
N ILE A 587 -44.36 62.95 4.38
CA ILE A 587 -44.74 63.95 3.37
C ILE A 587 -45.72 63.24 2.44
N GLY A 588 -46.97 63.15 2.87
CA GLY A 588 -48.03 62.77 1.96
C GLY A 588 -48.14 63.90 0.95
N ASP A 589 -47.84 63.61 -0.31
CA ASP A 589 -48.50 64.38 -1.36
C ASP A 589 -50.00 64.18 -1.10
N ASP A 590 -50.70 65.25 -0.73
CA ASP A 590 -52.15 65.34 -0.89
C ASP A 590 -52.40 65.27 -2.41
N VAL A 591 -52.32 64.06 -2.97
CA VAL A 591 -52.61 63.80 -4.36
C VAL A 591 -54.11 63.97 -4.50
N SER A 592 -54.52 65.14 -4.95
CA SER A 592 -55.89 65.37 -5.41
C SER A 592 -56.23 64.32 -6.46
N THR A 593 -57.33 63.60 -6.30
CA THR A 593 -57.81 62.61 -7.28
C THR A 593 -58.24 63.24 -8.61
N THR A 594 -58.23 64.57 -8.70
CA THR A 594 -58.56 65.31 -9.92
C THR A 594 -57.42 65.20 -10.92
N VAL A 595 -57.69 64.58 -12.06
CA VAL A 595 -56.78 64.49 -13.20
C VAL A 595 -56.93 65.76 -14.05
N TYR A 596 -55.83 66.47 -14.25
CA TYR A 596 -55.78 67.65 -15.12
C TYR A 596 -55.14 67.29 -16.46
N LEU A 597 -55.69 67.82 -17.55
CA LEU A 597 -55.03 67.81 -18.84
C LEU A 597 -54.09 69.02 -18.90
N GLY A 598 -52.86 68.82 -19.35
CA GLY A 598 -51.90 69.91 -19.42
C GLY A 598 -50.90 69.73 -20.55
N LYS A 599 -50.35 70.85 -21.00
CA LYS A 599 -49.29 70.92 -21.98
C LYS A 599 -47.96 71.15 -21.29
N VAL A 600 -46.97 70.31 -21.58
CA VAL A 600 -45.60 70.54 -21.13
C VAL A 600 -45.07 71.78 -21.85
N ILE A 601 -44.93 72.88 -21.10
CA ILE A 601 -44.38 74.14 -21.62
C ILE A 601 -42.87 74.23 -21.38
N ARG A 602 -42.35 73.47 -20.42
CA ARG A 602 -40.91 73.32 -20.21
C ARG A 602 -40.58 71.89 -19.78
N PRO A 603 -39.70 71.17 -20.50
CA PRO A 603 -39.32 69.82 -20.12
C PRO A 603 -38.37 69.86 -18.91
N LEU A 604 -38.17 68.71 -18.25
CA LEU A 604 -37.15 68.56 -17.21
C LEU A 604 -35.75 68.89 -17.76
N ARG A 605 -34.85 69.39 -16.92
CA ARG A 605 -33.45 69.65 -17.33
C ARG A 605 -32.74 68.41 -17.86
N SER A 606 -33.10 67.22 -17.39
CA SER A 606 -32.57 65.96 -17.92
C SER A 606 -32.85 65.78 -19.42
N VAL A 607 -33.93 66.37 -19.94
CA VAL A 607 -34.32 66.33 -21.35
C VAL A 607 -33.77 67.53 -22.14
N ASP A 608 -33.73 68.72 -21.53
CA ASP A 608 -33.04 69.90 -22.08
C ASP A 608 -32.03 70.46 -21.06
N PRO A 609 -30.74 70.09 -21.17
CA PRO A 609 -29.71 70.52 -20.23
C PRO A 609 -29.35 72.01 -20.31
N SER A 610 -29.80 72.72 -21.34
CA SER A 610 -29.43 74.12 -21.61
C SER A 610 -30.22 75.14 -20.80
N GLN A 611 -31.35 74.73 -20.21
CA GLN A 611 -32.22 75.60 -19.42
C GLN A 611 -31.64 75.92 -18.03
N THR A 612 -32.17 76.91 -17.31
CA THR A 612 -31.68 77.35 -15.99
C THR A 612 -32.39 76.71 -14.81
N ASP A 613 -33.56 76.11 -15.01
CA ASP A 613 -34.39 75.53 -13.95
C ASP A 613 -34.44 74.00 -14.05
N TYR A 614 -34.39 73.30 -12.92
CA TYR A 614 -34.34 71.83 -12.87
C TYR A 614 -35.69 71.17 -13.12
N GLN A 615 -36.73 71.67 -12.45
CA GLN A 615 -38.11 71.18 -12.50
C GLN A 615 -38.73 71.33 -13.90
N GLY A 616 -39.58 70.40 -14.35
CA GLY A 616 -40.43 70.62 -15.53
C GLY A 616 -41.54 71.62 -15.23
N LEU A 617 -42.19 72.16 -16.26
CA LEU A 617 -43.38 73.00 -16.10
C LEU A 617 -44.47 72.52 -17.05
N VAL A 618 -45.62 72.18 -16.46
CA VAL A 618 -46.84 71.81 -17.18
C VAL A 618 -47.84 72.93 -16.98
N GLU A 619 -48.30 73.50 -18.08
CA GLU A 619 -49.43 74.43 -18.10
C GLU A 619 -50.71 73.60 -18.14
N VAL A 620 -51.55 73.76 -17.12
CA VAL A 620 -52.87 73.11 -17.10
C VAL A 620 -53.75 73.81 -18.14
N THR A 621 -54.35 73.04 -19.03
CA THR A 621 -55.34 73.54 -19.99
C THR A 621 -56.73 73.24 -19.44
N ASP A 622 -57.47 74.28 -19.09
CA ASP A 622 -58.91 74.17 -18.80
C ASP A 622 -59.66 73.99 -20.13
N ASP A 623 -60.59 73.03 -20.18
CA ASP A 623 -61.75 73.11 -21.08
C ASP A 623 -62.88 73.90 -20.39
#